data_AF-A0A8J7VQA9-F1
#
_entry.id   AF-A0A8J7VQA9-F1
#
_cell.length_a   1.000
_cell.length_b   1.000
_cell.length_c   1.000
_cell.angle_alpha   90.00
_cell.angle_beta   90.00
_cell.angle_gamma   90.00
#
_symmetry.space_group_name_H-M   'P 1'
#
loop_
_entity.id
_entity.type
_entity.pdbx_description
1 polymer ?
#
loop_
_entity_poly.entity_id
_entity_poly.type
_entity_poly.pdbx_seq_one_letter_code
_entity_poly.pdbx_strand_id
1 'polypeptide(L)'
;MSQPFQIYGEARPGRWLVTCDHASNRVPGDVGGGDLGICAADMARHIAFDVGAAGLARGLGEALNSPVICSDFSRLVIDPNRGEEDPTLLMRLYDGTIIPANRHVDAVEVERRLATLYRPYHAAYARLAAQHDDKVILAIHSFTPCLKGRAPRPWHVGVLYSHLDA
;
A
#
# COMPACT_ATOMS: atom_id res chain seq x y z
N MET A 1 -5.53 -10.98 16.00
CA MET A 1 -5.13 -9.87 15.12
C MET A 1 -5.73 -10.13 13.75
N SER A 2 -6.26 -9.11 13.06
CA SER A 2 -6.75 -9.29 11.68
C SER A 2 -5.56 -9.49 10.74
N GLN A 3 -5.78 -10.18 9.63
CA GLN A 3 -4.78 -10.35 8.57
C GLN A 3 -4.40 -8.97 7.98
N PRO A 4 -3.11 -8.69 7.68
CA PRO A 4 -2.69 -7.37 7.22
C PRO A 4 -2.91 -7.14 5.72
N PHE A 5 -3.66 -8.02 5.06
CA PHE A 5 -3.95 -7.97 3.63
C PHE A 5 -5.20 -8.77 3.29
N GLN A 6 -5.69 -8.59 2.07
CA GLN A 6 -6.78 -9.35 1.48
C GLN A 6 -6.36 -9.87 0.11
N ILE A 7 -6.72 -11.12 -0.19
CA ILE A 7 -6.50 -11.74 -1.50
C ILE A 7 -7.87 -11.98 -2.15
N TYR A 8 -8.00 -11.58 -3.41
CA TYR A 8 -9.20 -11.78 -4.21
C TYR A 8 -8.90 -12.67 -5.40
N GLY A 9 -9.77 -13.66 -5.64
CA GLY A 9 -9.63 -14.53 -6.80
C GLY A 9 -8.32 -15.30 -6.83
N GLU A 10 -7.85 -15.80 -5.68
CA GLU A 10 -6.57 -16.50 -5.55
C GLU A 10 -6.40 -17.67 -6.53
N ALA A 11 -7.49 -18.39 -6.80
CA ALA A 11 -7.50 -19.52 -7.73
C ALA A 11 -7.67 -19.12 -9.21
N ARG A 12 -7.74 -17.83 -9.53
CA ARG A 12 -7.91 -17.38 -10.92
C ARG A 12 -6.63 -17.67 -11.72
N PRO A 13 -6.74 -18.28 -12.92
CA PRO A 13 -5.59 -18.86 -13.63
C PRO A 13 -4.79 -17.86 -14.48
N GLY A 14 -5.22 -16.60 -14.58
CA GLY A 14 -4.59 -15.61 -15.44
C GLY A 14 -3.17 -15.29 -15.01
N ARG A 15 -2.31 -15.03 -16.00
CA ARG A 15 -0.87 -14.76 -15.79
C ARG A 15 -0.57 -13.47 -15.02
N TRP A 16 -1.56 -12.59 -14.79
CA TRP A 16 -1.34 -11.36 -14.04
C TRP A 16 -1.38 -11.59 -12.52
N LEU A 17 -0.67 -10.76 -11.78
CA LEU A 17 -0.88 -10.52 -10.36
C LEU A 17 -1.12 -9.03 -10.20
N VAL A 18 -2.35 -8.65 -9.84
CA VAL A 18 -2.69 -7.25 -9.60
C VAL A 18 -2.44 -6.93 -8.13
N THR A 19 -1.73 -5.85 -7.84
CA THR A 19 -1.37 -5.47 -6.47
C THR A 19 -1.90 -4.08 -6.14
N CYS A 20 -2.23 -3.84 -4.88
CA CYS A 20 -2.56 -2.52 -4.37
C CYS A 20 -1.98 -2.35 -2.98
N ASP A 21 -0.76 -1.83 -2.93
CA ASP A 21 0.03 -1.64 -1.70
C ASP A 21 -0.58 -0.56 -0.79
N HIS A 22 -1.31 0.40 -1.36
CA HIS A 22 -1.95 1.51 -0.64
C HIS A 22 -3.47 1.40 -0.65
N ALA A 23 -3.99 0.19 -0.47
CA ALA A 23 -5.42 -0.11 -0.65
C ALA A 23 -6.34 0.41 0.47
N SER A 24 -5.81 0.55 1.68
CA SER A 24 -6.60 0.84 2.89
C SER A 24 -6.00 2.00 3.65
N ASN A 25 -6.85 2.81 4.30
CA ASN A 25 -6.42 3.81 5.28
C ASN A 25 -6.55 3.31 6.73
N ARG A 26 -6.83 2.02 6.93
CA ARG A 26 -7.01 1.43 8.25
C ARG A 26 -5.74 1.52 9.09
N VAL A 27 -5.89 1.84 10.37
CA VAL A 27 -4.81 1.75 11.36
C VAL A 27 -5.17 0.63 12.34
N PRO A 28 -4.32 -0.40 12.53
CA PRO A 28 -4.54 -1.40 13.57
C PRO A 28 -4.66 -0.76 14.96
N GLY A 29 -5.57 -1.22 15.81
CA GLY A 29 -5.84 -0.59 17.11
C GLY A 29 -4.64 -0.61 18.08
N ASP A 30 -3.72 -1.54 17.88
CA ASP A 30 -2.45 -1.66 18.60
C ASP A 30 -1.30 -0.82 17.98
N VAL A 31 -1.58 -0.01 16.95
CA VAL A 31 -0.62 0.92 16.36
C VAL A 31 -1.13 2.34 16.59
N GLY A 32 -0.37 3.15 17.33
CA GLY A 32 -0.65 4.57 17.50
C GLY A 32 -2.09 4.89 17.93
N GLY A 33 -2.70 4.04 18.76
CA GLY A 33 -4.07 4.22 19.26
C GLY A 33 -5.19 3.92 18.25
N GLY A 34 -4.86 3.42 17.05
CA GLY A 34 -5.84 3.17 15.99
C GLY A 34 -6.15 4.37 15.10
N ASP A 35 -5.48 5.50 15.30
CA ASP A 35 -5.64 6.71 14.47
C ASP A 35 -4.33 7.45 14.16
N LEU A 36 -3.20 7.00 14.71
CA LEU A 36 -1.87 7.63 14.62
C LEU A 36 -1.82 9.08 15.16
N GLY A 37 -2.86 9.53 15.87
CA GLY A 37 -3.08 10.93 16.22
C GLY A 37 -3.47 11.81 15.03
N ILE A 38 -3.99 11.22 13.95
CA ILE A 38 -4.43 11.92 12.73
C ILE A 38 -5.96 11.99 12.73
N CYS A 39 -6.51 13.17 12.41
CA CYS A 39 -7.96 13.32 12.33
C CYS A 39 -8.57 12.56 11.14
N ALA A 40 -9.84 12.19 11.24
CA ALA A 40 -10.54 11.42 10.22
C ALA A 40 -10.51 12.07 8.82
N ALA A 41 -10.55 13.41 8.75
CA ALA A 41 -10.49 14.14 7.50
C ALA A 41 -9.15 13.94 6.77
N ASP A 42 -8.03 13.94 7.51
CA ASP A 42 -6.71 13.69 6.94
C ASP A 42 -6.51 12.21 6.59
N MET A 43 -7.03 11.29 7.42
CA MET A 43 -7.05 9.85 7.13
C MET A 43 -7.89 9.49 5.89
N ALA A 44 -8.80 10.35 5.46
CA ALA A 44 -9.58 10.18 4.23
C ALA A 44 -8.89 10.73 2.97
N ARG A 45 -7.70 11.34 3.09
CA ARG A 45 -6.94 11.89 1.95
C ARG A 45 -5.94 10.88 1.39
N HIS A 46 -5.41 11.23 0.22
CA HIS A 46 -4.34 10.52 -0.48
C HIS A 46 -3.05 10.27 0.34
N ILE A 47 -2.90 10.93 1.50
CA ILE A 47 -1.76 10.71 2.38
C ILE A 47 -1.79 9.35 3.07
N ALA A 48 -3.00 8.83 3.37
CA ALA A 48 -3.17 7.59 4.11
C ALA A 48 -3.26 6.35 3.21
N PHE A 49 -3.74 6.54 1.98
CA PHE A 49 -4.01 5.46 1.02
C PHE A 49 -4.26 6.04 -0.37
N ASP A 50 -4.34 5.16 -1.36
CA ASP A 50 -4.63 5.53 -2.73
C ASP A 50 -6.14 5.42 -3.00
N VAL A 51 -6.81 6.57 -2.95
CA VAL A 51 -8.27 6.69 -3.11
C VAL A 51 -8.74 6.04 -4.43
N GLY A 52 -9.55 4.99 -4.31
CA GLY A 52 -10.13 4.28 -5.45
C GLY A 52 -9.25 3.18 -6.07
N ALA A 53 -7.96 3.12 -5.72
CA ALA A 53 -7.02 2.14 -6.29
C ALA A 53 -7.43 0.68 -6.00
N ALA A 54 -7.86 0.38 -4.77
CA ALA A 54 -8.34 -0.96 -4.42
C ALA A 54 -9.57 -1.39 -5.25
N GLY A 55 -10.47 -0.46 -5.54
CA GLY A 55 -11.64 -0.70 -6.39
C GLY A 55 -11.23 -1.08 -7.81
N LEU A 56 -10.32 -0.30 -8.40
CA LEU A 56 -9.75 -0.55 -9.72
C LEU A 56 -8.98 -1.88 -9.77
N ALA A 57 -8.15 -2.16 -8.77
CA ALA A 57 -7.37 -3.39 -8.69
C ALA A 57 -8.26 -4.64 -8.73
N ARG A 58 -9.36 -4.65 -7.98
CA ARG A 58 -10.34 -5.77 -7.99
C ARG A 58 -11.02 -5.92 -9.35
N GLY A 59 -11.45 -4.81 -9.96
CA GLY A 59 -12.07 -4.84 -11.29
C GLY A 59 -11.11 -5.35 -12.37
N LEU A 60 -9.83 -4.96 -12.31
CA LEU A 60 -8.79 -5.49 -13.19
C LEU A 60 -8.54 -6.98 -12.95
N GLY A 61 -8.50 -7.44 -11.70
CA GLY A 61 -8.38 -8.86 -11.39
C GLY A 61 -9.52 -9.70 -11.96
N GLU A 62 -10.75 -9.17 -11.98
CA GLU A 62 -11.89 -9.82 -12.64
C GLU A 62 -11.72 -9.83 -14.16
N ALA A 63 -11.42 -8.68 -14.77
CA ALA A 63 -11.28 -8.55 -16.22
C ALA A 63 -10.12 -9.38 -16.80
N LEU A 64 -9.02 -9.50 -16.06
CA LEU A 64 -7.84 -10.29 -16.43
C LEU A 64 -7.94 -11.76 -16.02
N ASN A 65 -9.00 -12.12 -15.29
CA ASN A 65 -9.15 -13.42 -14.65
C ASN A 65 -7.88 -13.81 -13.85
N SER A 66 -7.44 -12.91 -12.97
CA SER A 66 -6.18 -13.01 -12.24
C SER A 66 -6.33 -12.67 -10.75
N PRO A 67 -5.43 -13.18 -9.88
CA PRO A 67 -5.41 -12.87 -8.47
C PRO A 67 -5.10 -11.39 -8.20
N VAL A 68 -5.67 -10.88 -7.11
CA VAL A 68 -5.41 -9.53 -6.58
C VAL A 68 -4.98 -9.63 -5.14
N ILE A 69 -3.96 -8.86 -4.74
CA ILE A 69 -3.58 -8.67 -3.34
C ILE A 69 -3.63 -7.19 -2.97
N CYS A 70 -4.27 -6.89 -1.84
CA CYS A 70 -4.41 -5.54 -1.29
C CYS A 70 -3.91 -5.52 0.15
N SER A 71 -3.14 -4.51 0.55
CA SER A 71 -2.85 -4.28 1.97
C SER A 71 -4.13 -3.93 2.76
N ASP A 72 -4.17 -4.26 4.04
CA ASP A 72 -5.29 -3.92 4.96
C ASP A 72 -4.85 -2.94 6.07
N PHE A 73 -3.88 -2.10 5.75
CA PHE A 73 -3.38 -1.04 6.61
C PHE A 73 -2.92 0.16 5.80
N SER A 74 -2.98 1.34 6.43
CA SER A 74 -2.52 2.61 5.90
C SER A 74 -1.02 2.57 5.65
N ARG A 75 -0.58 3.19 4.56
CA ARG A 75 0.85 3.42 4.30
C ARG A 75 1.52 4.28 5.37
N LEU A 76 0.74 5.02 6.16
CA LEU A 76 1.24 5.79 7.31
C LEU A 76 1.54 4.91 8.52
N VAL A 77 1.01 3.69 8.58
CA VAL A 77 1.38 2.71 9.59
C VAL A 77 2.79 2.19 9.32
N ILE A 78 3.01 1.72 8.09
CA ILE A 78 4.28 1.33 7.50
C ILE A 78 4.03 1.22 6.00
N ASP A 79 4.88 1.75 5.13
CA ASP A 79 4.61 1.77 3.68
C ASP A 79 5.06 0.45 3.03
N PRO A 80 4.15 -0.41 2.53
CA PRO A 80 4.52 -1.68 1.91
C PRO A 80 5.12 -1.54 0.50
N ASN A 81 5.18 -0.32 -0.05
CA ASN A 81 5.86 -0.03 -1.33
C ASN A 81 7.22 0.66 -1.09
N ARG A 82 7.88 0.34 0.03
CA ARG A 82 9.20 0.83 0.41
C ARG A 82 10.04 -0.32 0.96
N GLY A 83 11.32 -0.37 0.61
CA GLY A 83 12.23 -1.35 1.20
C GLY A 83 12.38 -1.14 2.72
N GLU A 84 12.77 -2.19 3.45
CA GLU A 84 12.89 -2.15 4.92
C GLU A 84 13.90 -1.09 5.42
N GLU A 85 14.88 -0.73 4.59
CA GLU A 85 15.90 0.28 4.89
C GLU A 85 15.58 1.67 4.30
N ASP A 86 14.43 1.83 3.64
CA ASP A 86 14.06 3.10 3.04
C ASP A 86 13.68 4.12 4.13
N PRO A 87 14.25 5.34 4.13
CA PRO A 87 13.96 6.35 5.15
C PRO A 87 12.50 6.82 5.16
N THR A 88 11.73 6.51 4.12
CA THR A 88 10.30 6.80 3.96
C THR A 88 9.40 5.60 4.25
N LEU A 89 9.95 4.44 4.65
CA LEU A 89 9.19 3.28 5.13
C LEU A 89 8.22 3.66 6.25
N LEU A 90 8.67 4.51 7.17
CA LEU A 90 7.85 5.06 8.24
C LEU A 90 7.82 6.59 8.18
N MET A 91 6.83 7.12 7.47
CA MET A 91 6.65 8.56 7.32
C MET A 91 6.35 9.26 8.65
N ARG A 92 6.97 10.42 8.86
CA ARG A 92 6.71 11.31 10.02
C ARG A 92 5.95 12.59 9.66
N LEU A 93 6.02 12.99 8.39
CA LEU A 93 5.38 14.18 7.82
C LEU A 93 5.05 13.91 6.36
N TYR A 94 3.80 14.06 5.94
CA TYR A 94 3.41 13.86 4.53
C TYR A 94 2.37 14.89 4.08
N ASP A 95 2.65 15.55 2.94
CA ASP A 95 1.82 16.62 2.34
C ASP A 95 1.32 17.68 3.36
N GLY A 96 2.19 18.04 4.32
CA GLY A 96 1.90 19.03 5.35
C GLY A 96 1.17 18.51 6.60
N THR A 97 0.89 17.21 6.69
CA THR A 97 0.33 16.56 7.88
C THR A 97 1.45 15.85 8.65
N ILE A 98 1.71 16.30 9.89
CA ILE A 98 2.57 15.57 10.83
C ILE A 98 1.83 14.31 11.26
N ILE A 99 2.55 13.20 11.44
CA ILE A 99 2.01 11.94 11.93
C ILE A 99 2.46 11.79 13.39
N PRO A 100 1.65 12.22 14.38
CA PRO A 100 2.11 12.33 15.77
C PRO A 100 2.65 11.02 16.34
N ALA A 101 1.95 9.91 16.10
CA ALA A 101 2.35 8.61 16.61
C ALA A 101 3.67 8.10 15.99
N ASN A 102 4.07 8.57 14.81
CA ASN A 102 5.32 8.14 14.16
C ASN A 102 6.54 8.99 14.56
N ARG A 103 6.33 10.15 15.21
CA ARG A 103 7.41 11.12 15.49
C ARG A 103 8.54 10.52 16.33
N HIS A 104 8.19 9.69 17.31
CA HIS A 104 9.12 9.12 18.29
C HIS A 104 9.21 7.60 18.22
N VAL A 105 8.78 7.00 17.10
CA VAL A 105 8.89 5.56 16.89
C VAL A 105 10.36 5.17 16.86
N ASP A 106 10.70 4.18 17.69
CA ASP A 106 12.01 3.56 17.78
C ASP A 106 12.12 2.32 16.90
N ALA A 107 13.31 1.72 16.87
CA ALA A 107 13.57 0.52 16.07
C ALA A 107 12.72 -0.69 16.50
N VAL A 108 12.34 -0.76 17.79
CA VAL A 108 11.53 -1.88 18.32
C VAL A 108 10.13 -1.84 17.73
N GLU A 109 9.51 -0.65 17.69
CA GLU A 109 8.19 -0.48 17.10
C GLU A 109 8.21 -0.59 15.56
N VAL A 110 9.28 -0.13 14.89
CA VAL A 110 9.46 -0.40 13.44
C VAL A 110 9.50 -1.90 13.19
N GLU A 111 10.34 -2.63 13.92
CA GLU A 111 10.49 -4.08 13.75
C GLU A 111 9.18 -4.82 14.04
N ARG A 112 8.41 -4.37 15.04
CA ARG A 112 7.08 -4.94 15.32
C ARG A 112 6.13 -4.76 14.14
N ARG A 113 6.07 -3.57 13.54
CA ARG A 113 5.23 -3.31 12.34
C ARG A 113 5.73 -4.08 11.13
N LEU A 114 7.04 -4.24 10.99
CA LEU A 114 7.64 -5.10 9.96
C LEU A 114 7.17 -6.54 10.11
N ALA A 115 7.34 -7.12 11.29
CA ALA A 115 7.02 -8.51 11.58
C ALA A 115 5.52 -8.82 11.51
N THR A 116 4.64 -7.88 11.89
CA THR A 116 3.20 -8.14 12.02
C THR A 116 2.37 -7.68 10.82
N LEU A 117 2.88 -6.76 9.99
CA LEU A 117 2.13 -6.17 8.89
C LEU A 117 2.86 -6.30 7.55
N TYR A 118 4.05 -5.72 7.46
CA TYR A 118 4.82 -5.62 6.21
C TYR A 118 5.27 -7.00 5.70
N ARG A 119 6.04 -7.75 6.48
CA ARG A 119 6.60 -9.04 6.04
C ARG A 119 5.50 -10.08 5.78
N PRO A 120 4.41 -10.17 6.56
CA PRO A 120 3.28 -11.04 6.21
C PRO A 120 2.61 -10.67 4.87
N TYR A 121 2.45 -9.37 4.57
CA TYR A 121 1.98 -8.91 3.27
C TYR A 121 2.94 -9.33 2.14
N HIS A 122 4.24 -9.06 2.28
CA HIS A 122 5.24 -9.43 1.28
C HIS A 122 5.41 -10.94 1.11
N ALA A 123 5.25 -11.74 2.17
CA ALA A 123 5.27 -13.19 2.08
C ALA A 123 4.09 -13.72 1.25
N ALA A 124 2.89 -13.15 1.45
CA ALA A 124 1.72 -13.50 0.65
C ALA A 124 1.86 -13.03 -0.80
N TYR A 125 2.38 -11.82 -1.01
CA TYR A 125 2.71 -11.29 -2.32
C TYR A 125 3.68 -12.22 -3.06
N ALA A 126 4.82 -12.55 -2.44
CA ALA A 126 5.85 -13.38 -3.04
C ALA A 126 5.31 -14.78 -3.39
N ARG A 127 4.49 -15.36 -2.51
CA ARG A 127 3.80 -16.62 -2.77
C ARG A 127 2.89 -16.55 -4.00
N LEU A 128 2.11 -15.48 -4.17
CA LEU A 128 1.27 -15.28 -5.35
C LEU A 128 2.10 -15.03 -6.61
N ALA A 129 3.19 -14.29 -6.50
CA ALA A 129 4.09 -14.01 -7.62
C ALA A 129 4.74 -15.31 -8.14
N ALA A 130 5.07 -16.24 -7.24
CA ALA A 130 5.70 -17.52 -7.58
C ALA A 130 4.75 -18.60 -8.16
N GLN A 131 3.43 -18.37 -8.25
CA GLN A 131 2.48 -19.40 -8.71
C GLN A 131 2.57 -19.72 -10.21
N HIS A 132 3.22 -18.89 -11.01
CA HIS A 132 3.38 -19.08 -12.45
C HIS A 132 4.76 -18.62 -12.92
N ASP A 133 5.36 -19.38 -13.83
CA ASP A 133 6.69 -19.06 -14.38
C ASP A 133 6.69 -17.82 -15.29
N ASP A 134 5.53 -17.44 -15.85
CA ASP A 134 5.33 -16.26 -16.72
C ASP A 134 4.41 -15.20 -16.09
N LYS A 135 4.58 -14.97 -14.77
CA LYS A 135 3.75 -14.03 -14.02
C LYS A 135 4.09 -12.59 -14.41
N VAL A 136 3.06 -11.78 -14.69
CA VAL A 136 3.18 -10.33 -14.91
C VAL A 136 2.58 -9.58 -13.73
N ILE A 137 3.37 -8.74 -13.08
CA ILE A 137 2.93 -7.95 -11.93
C ILE A 137 2.39 -6.61 -12.41
N LEU A 138 1.19 -6.25 -11.95
CA LEU A 138 0.56 -4.96 -12.22
C LEU A 138 0.23 -4.26 -10.90
N ALA A 139 1.08 -3.29 -10.51
CA ALA A 139 0.86 -2.49 -9.31
C ALA A 139 -0.08 -1.32 -9.59
N ILE A 140 -1.19 -1.27 -8.86
CA ILE A 140 -2.24 -0.26 -9.01
C ILE A 140 -2.13 0.78 -7.91
N HIS A 141 -1.89 2.01 -8.37
CA HIS A 141 -1.82 3.20 -7.56
C HIS A 141 -2.73 4.29 -8.09
N SER A 142 -3.09 5.23 -7.22
CA SER A 142 -3.77 6.48 -7.60
C SER A 142 -2.97 7.66 -7.06
N PHE A 143 -3.20 8.85 -7.60
CA PHE A 143 -2.47 10.03 -7.17
C PHE A 143 -3.40 11.23 -7.11
N THR A 144 -3.20 12.10 -6.12
CA THR A 144 -3.98 13.35 -6.02
C THR A 144 -3.81 14.21 -7.28
N PRO A 145 -4.86 14.84 -7.83
CA PRO A 145 -4.71 15.74 -8.98
C PRO A 145 -3.75 16.90 -8.70
N CYS A 146 -3.60 17.30 -7.44
CA CYS A 146 -2.74 18.40 -7.02
C CYS A 146 -2.17 18.12 -5.62
N LEU A 147 -0.85 18.31 -5.45
CA LEU A 147 -0.20 18.31 -4.14
C LEU A 147 -0.32 19.68 -3.48
N LYS A 148 -0.25 19.75 -2.15
CA LYS A 148 -0.37 21.03 -1.44
C LYS A 148 0.75 21.99 -1.88
N GLY A 149 0.35 23.16 -2.38
CA GLY A 149 1.28 24.20 -2.86
C GLY A 149 1.96 23.90 -4.19
N ARG A 150 1.46 22.94 -4.99
CA ARG A 150 1.98 22.64 -6.34
C ARG A 150 0.93 22.96 -7.41
N ALA A 151 1.35 22.97 -8.68
CA ALA A 151 0.44 23.05 -9.81
C ALA A 151 -0.31 21.73 -10.01
N PRO A 152 -1.54 21.75 -10.59
CA PRO A 152 -2.23 20.54 -10.99
C PRO A 152 -1.40 19.67 -11.94
N ARG A 153 -1.51 18.35 -11.78
CA ARG A 153 -0.85 17.39 -12.66
C ARG A 153 -1.59 17.34 -14.00
N PRO A 154 -0.89 17.39 -15.15
CA PRO A 154 -1.53 17.32 -16.46
C PRO A 154 -1.91 15.89 -16.87
N TRP A 155 -1.39 14.89 -16.16
CA TRP A 155 -1.55 13.48 -16.48
C TRP A 155 -2.80 12.90 -15.82
N HIS A 156 -3.58 12.14 -16.58
CA HIS A 156 -4.73 11.37 -16.06
C HIS A 156 -4.34 9.94 -15.68
N VAL A 157 -3.35 9.36 -16.40
CA VAL A 157 -2.82 8.01 -16.18
C VAL A 157 -1.31 8.05 -16.36
N GLY A 158 -0.57 7.39 -15.47
CA GLY A 158 0.86 7.17 -15.59
C GLY A 158 1.15 5.67 -15.68
N VAL A 159 2.01 5.28 -16.62
CA VAL A 159 2.57 3.92 -16.70
C VAL A 159 4.00 4.01 -16.21
N LEU A 160 4.29 3.35 -15.09
CA LEU A 160 5.60 3.35 -14.45
C LEU A 160 6.18 1.94 -14.53
N TYR A 161 7.48 1.85 -14.79
CA TYR A 161 8.24 0.62 -14.76
C TYR A 161 9.69 0.94 -14.40
N SER A 162 10.42 -0.04 -13.85
CA SER A 162 11.86 0.05 -13.67
C SER A 162 12.57 -0.82 -14.71
N HIS A 163 13.68 -0.32 -15.24
CA HIS A 163 14.53 -1.05 -16.17
C HIS A 163 15.37 -2.13 -15.48
N LEU A 164 15.34 -2.16 -14.14
CA LEU A 164 16.00 -3.18 -13.32
C LEU A 164 15.06 -4.35 -13.00
N ASP A 165 13.79 -4.27 -13.37
CA ASP A 165 12.75 -5.27 -13.07
C ASP A 165 12.58 -6.30 -14.21
N ALA A 166 13.53 -6.34 -15.16
CA ALA A 166 13.51 -7.18 -16.36
C ALA A 166 14.18 -8.55 -16.17
#